data_AF-A0A1D6KSC9-F1
#
_entry.id   AF-A0A1D6KSC9-F1
#
_cell.length_a   1.000
_cell.length_b   1.000
_cell.length_c   1.000
_cell.angle_alpha   90.00
_cell.angle_beta   90.00
_cell.angle_gamma   90.00
#
_symmetry.space_group_name_H-M   'P 1'
#
loop_
_entity.id
_entity.type
_entity.pdbx_description
1 polymer ?
#
loop_
_entity_poly.entity_id
_entity_poly.type
_entity_poly.pdbx_seq_one_letter_code
_entity_poly.pdbx_strand_id
1 'polypeptide(L)'
;MVEAKILVLVAVLALLQVSSTVARRHGKPDPCDEDDANTDDLPGGLRHKRTPHPRSHHCAPAHHGGRGGGTPAVMTVNGFKRGESGGGPAECDGHFHGDDELIVALSTEWYAHGRRCHRRIRITSAHHGRTVEARVVDECDSSRGCRHNIVDSSPAVWRALGLDTDIGQVPVTWSDA
;
A
#
# COMPACT_ATOMS: atom_id res chain seq x y z
N MET A 1 33.48 -23.80 -23.21
CA MET A 1 32.37 -24.27 -22.35
C MET A 1 31.28 -23.19 -22.16
N VAL A 2 30.96 -22.42 -23.21
CA VAL A 2 30.12 -21.20 -23.09
C VAL A 2 28.67 -21.42 -23.57
N GLU A 3 28.38 -22.52 -24.27
CA GLU A 3 27.06 -22.70 -24.90
C GLU A 3 25.97 -23.31 -24.01
N ALA A 4 26.32 -24.00 -22.91
CA ALA A 4 25.31 -24.64 -22.05
C ALA A 4 24.61 -23.68 -21.07
N LYS A 5 25.23 -22.53 -20.75
CA LYS A 5 24.68 -21.60 -19.73
C LYS A 5 23.55 -20.72 -20.27
N ILE A 6 23.56 -20.43 -21.57
CA ILE A 6 22.56 -19.57 -22.22
C ILE A 6 21.21 -20.30 -22.35
N LEU A 7 21.24 -21.60 -22.66
CA LEU A 7 20.02 -22.42 -22.77
C LEU A 7 19.27 -22.56 -21.44
N VAL A 8 20.00 -22.65 -20.32
CA VAL A 8 19.39 -22.75 -18.97
C VAL A 8 18.70 -21.44 -18.60
N LEU A 9 19.28 -20.28 -18.93
CA LEU A 9 18.70 -18.97 -18.60
C LEU A 9 17.39 -18.70 -19.38
N VAL A 10 17.34 -19.09 -20.66
CA VAL A 10 16.15 -18.93 -21.50
C VAL A 10 15.02 -19.87 -21.05
N ALA A 11 15.34 -21.09 -20.61
CA ALA A 11 14.34 -22.03 -20.10
C ALA A 11 13.71 -21.57 -18.77
N VAL A 12 14.49 -20.96 -17.88
CA VAL A 12 13.99 -20.41 -16.61
C VAL A 12 13.07 -19.20 -16.85
N LEU A 13 13.44 -18.32 -17.77
CA LEU A 13 12.60 -17.17 -18.15
C LEU A 13 11.29 -17.60 -18.83
N ALA A 14 11.32 -18.63 -19.68
CA ALA A 14 10.13 -19.14 -20.34
C ALA A 14 9.15 -19.83 -19.38
N LEU A 15 9.63 -20.48 -18.30
CA LEU A 15 8.76 -21.12 -17.31
C LEU A 15 8.08 -20.11 -16.36
N LEU A 16 8.71 -18.96 -16.12
CA LEU A 16 8.16 -17.90 -15.26
C LEU A 16 6.97 -17.15 -15.89
N GLN A 17 6.82 -17.17 -17.22
CA GLN A 17 5.75 -16.45 -17.91
C GLN A 17 4.43 -17.24 -18.02
N VAL A 18 4.38 -18.50 -17.57
CA VAL A 18 3.25 -19.42 -17.86
C VAL A 18 2.38 -19.75 -16.62
N SER A 19 2.60 -19.13 -15.47
CA SER A 19 1.86 -19.45 -14.23
C SER A 19 1.36 -18.20 -13.50
N SER A 20 0.27 -17.60 -13.98
CA SER A 20 -0.46 -16.56 -13.23
C SER A 20 -1.96 -16.63 -13.52
N THR A 21 -2.59 -17.75 -13.18
CA THR A 21 -4.05 -17.80 -13.05
C THR A 21 -4.47 -17.02 -11.80
N VAL A 22 -4.95 -15.79 -12.01
CA VAL A 22 -5.57 -14.93 -11.00
C VAL A 22 -6.77 -15.64 -10.39
N ALA A 23 -6.62 -16.15 -9.17
CA ALA A 23 -7.75 -16.52 -8.33
C ALA A 23 -8.36 -15.24 -7.77
N ARG A 24 -9.50 -14.80 -8.33
CA ARG A 24 -10.34 -13.75 -7.76
C ARG A 24 -10.88 -14.23 -6.41
N ARG A 25 -10.27 -13.81 -5.30
CA ARG A 25 -10.92 -13.92 -3.99
C ARG A 25 -12.00 -12.85 -3.93
N HIS A 26 -13.25 -13.30 -3.92
CA HIS A 26 -14.40 -12.48 -3.56
C HIS A 26 -14.14 -11.86 -2.18
N GLY A 27 -14.03 -10.53 -2.12
CA GLY A 27 -14.14 -9.79 -0.88
C GLY A 27 -15.52 -10.04 -0.28
N LYS A 28 -15.55 -10.35 1.02
CA LYS A 28 -16.77 -10.42 1.83
C LYS A 28 -17.51 -9.07 1.72
N PRO A 29 -18.84 -9.03 1.50
CA PRO A 29 -19.59 -7.79 1.49
C PRO A 29 -19.43 -7.04 2.81
N ASP A 30 -19.33 -5.71 2.74
CA ASP A 30 -19.35 -4.85 3.91
C ASP A 30 -20.68 -5.02 4.67
N PRO A 31 -20.68 -5.08 6.02
CA PRO A 31 -21.88 -5.29 6.83
C PRO A 31 -22.82 -4.06 6.91
N CYS A 32 -22.91 -3.27 5.84
CA CYS A 32 -23.83 -2.13 5.71
C CYS A 32 -24.80 -2.24 4.51
N ASP A 33 -24.82 -3.38 3.81
CA ASP A 33 -25.71 -3.64 2.67
C ASP A 33 -26.73 -4.75 2.96
N GLU A 34 -27.40 -4.76 4.11
CA GLU A 34 -28.61 -5.58 4.32
C GLU A 34 -29.56 -4.88 5.28
N ASP A 35 -30.58 -4.20 4.75
CA ASP A 35 -31.93 -4.15 5.30
C ASP A 35 -32.89 -3.57 4.23
N ASP A 36 -34.14 -3.99 4.25
CA ASP A 36 -35.27 -3.59 3.38
C ASP A 36 -35.44 -4.34 2.04
N ALA A 37 -35.36 -5.67 2.05
CA ALA A 37 -36.14 -6.48 1.11
C ALA A 37 -36.57 -7.83 1.71
N ASN A 38 -37.45 -7.81 2.71
CA ASN A 38 -38.22 -9.00 3.07
C ASN A 38 -39.68 -8.66 3.34
N THR A 39 -40.51 -9.09 2.40
CA THR A 39 -41.82 -9.75 2.57
C THR A 39 -42.82 -9.14 3.55
N ASP A 40 -43.97 -8.70 3.03
CA ASP A 40 -45.26 -9.35 3.30
C ASP A 40 -46.37 -8.64 2.49
N ASP A 41 -46.48 -8.95 1.20
CA ASP A 41 -47.66 -8.64 0.38
C ASP A 41 -48.62 -9.85 0.44
N LEU A 42 -49.36 -9.97 1.55
CA LEU A 42 -50.61 -10.73 1.64
C LEU A 42 -51.65 -9.93 2.45
N PRO A 43 -52.94 -10.09 2.15
CA PRO A 43 -53.79 -8.95 1.81
C PRO A 43 -54.61 -8.43 3.00
N GLY A 44 -54.79 -7.10 3.00
CA GLY A 44 -56.00 -6.44 3.50
C GLY A 44 -56.22 -6.48 5.01
N GLY A 45 -56.01 -5.33 5.67
CA GLY A 45 -56.59 -5.17 7.01
C GLY A 45 -55.97 -4.08 7.87
N LEU A 46 -56.47 -2.86 7.70
CA LEU A 46 -56.77 -1.93 8.79
C LEU A 46 -55.67 -1.60 9.83
N ARG A 47 -55.13 -0.38 9.64
CA ARG A 47 -54.90 0.66 10.67
C ARG A 47 -53.97 0.32 11.84
N HIS A 48 -52.86 1.06 11.97
CA HIS A 48 -52.65 1.99 13.09
C HIS A 48 -51.50 2.96 12.83
N LYS A 49 -51.68 4.20 13.29
CA LYS A 49 -50.75 5.33 13.17
C LYS A 49 -49.38 5.03 13.79
N ARG A 50 -48.30 5.27 13.06
CA ARG A 50 -47.02 5.69 13.61
C ARG A 50 -46.49 6.86 12.78
N THR A 51 -46.34 8.01 13.42
CA THR A 51 -45.64 9.18 12.87
C THR A 51 -44.16 8.85 12.71
N PRO A 52 -43.56 8.95 11.50
CA PRO A 52 -42.12 8.79 11.34
C PRO A 52 -41.39 10.08 11.72
N HIS A 53 -40.42 9.99 12.62
CA HIS A 53 -39.43 11.04 12.86
C HIS A 53 -38.55 11.24 11.60
N PRO A 54 -38.11 12.47 11.29
CA PRO A 54 -37.23 12.70 10.14
C PRO A 54 -35.84 12.10 10.42
N ARG A 55 -35.48 11.02 9.72
CA ARG A 55 -34.11 10.47 9.74
C ARG A 55 -33.23 11.36 8.86
N SER A 56 -32.30 12.10 9.47
CA SER A 56 -31.22 12.76 8.73
C SER A 56 -30.25 11.69 8.22
N HIS A 57 -30.34 11.36 6.94
CA HIS A 57 -29.31 10.57 6.25
C HIS A 57 -28.11 11.47 5.94
N HIS A 58 -27.22 11.62 6.92
CA HIS A 58 -25.86 12.10 6.68
C HIS A 58 -24.94 10.88 6.59
N CYS A 59 -24.90 10.24 5.42
CA CYS A 59 -23.76 9.37 5.10
C CYS A 59 -22.58 10.27 4.74
N ALA A 60 -21.70 10.51 5.72
CA ALA A 60 -20.39 11.08 5.45
C ALA A 60 -19.55 10.08 4.63
N PRO A 61 -18.73 10.54 3.67
CA PRO A 61 -17.88 9.66 2.88
C PRO A 61 -16.89 8.92 3.79
N ALA A 62 -16.68 7.64 3.53
CA ALA A 62 -15.73 6.81 4.25
C ALA A 62 -14.31 7.37 4.10
N HIS A 63 -13.86 8.15 5.09
CA HIS A 63 -12.44 8.27 5.36
C HIS A 63 -11.94 6.88 5.75
N HIS A 64 -11.12 6.27 4.89
CA HIS A 64 -10.29 5.12 5.22
C HIS A 64 -9.39 5.48 6.42
N GLY A 65 -9.91 5.28 7.62
CA GLY A 65 -9.24 5.57 8.90
C GLY A 65 -9.89 4.86 10.08
N GLY A 66 -10.67 3.80 9.82
CA GLY A 66 -11.41 3.05 10.82
C GLY A 66 -10.56 2.03 11.56
N ARG A 67 -10.25 2.32 12.83
CA ARG A 67 -9.88 1.40 13.92
C ARG A 67 -8.76 0.37 13.64
N GLY A 68 -7.52 0.82 13.81
CA GLY A 68 -6.42 -0.03 14.31
C GLY A 68 -5.47 -0.65 13.29
N GLY A 69 -5.67 -0.42 11.98
CA GLY A 69 -4.74 -0.82 10.92
C GLY A 69 -4.15 0.39 10.19
N GLY A 70 -2.88 0.34 9.81
CA GLY A 70 -2.24 1.40 9.01
C GLY A 70 -2.78 1.47 7.58
N THR A 71 -2.45 2.53 6.86
CA THR A 71 -2.72 2.74 5.43
C THR A 71 -2.08 1.62 4.61
N PRO A 72 -2.86 0.82 3.85
CA PRO A 72 -2.30 -0.22 2.98
C PRO A 72 -1.42 0.38 1.88
N ALA A 73 -0.26 -0.23 1.64
CA ALA A 73 0.68 0.20 0.61
C ALA A 73 1.43 -0.97 -0.02
N VAL A 74 2.11 -0.69 -1.12
CA VAL A 74 3.16 -1.55 -1.67
C VAL A 74 4.49 -0.92 -1.33
N MET A 75 5.36 -1.67 -0.66
CA MET A 75 6.72 -1.25 -0.38
C MET A 75 7.65 -1.75 -1.49
N THR A 76 8.47 -0.86 -2.02
CA THR A 76 9.50 -1.15 -3.03
C THR A 76 10.90 -0.91 -2.46
N VAL A 77 11.92 -1.45 -3.12
CA VAL A 77 13.33 -1.21 -2.78
C VAL A 77 13.92 -0.15 -3.70
N ASN A 78 14.56 0.85 -3.10
CA ASN A 78 15.22 1.94 -3.81
C ASN A 78 16.53 2.32 -3.14
N GLY A 79 17.57 2.58 -3.93
CA GLY A 79 18.82 3.15 -3.47
C GLY A 79 18.79 4.68 -3.51
N PHE A 80 19.23 5.31 -2.43
CA PHE A 80 19.22 6.77 -2.27
C PHE A 80 20.63 7.39 -2.42
N LYS A 81 21.65 6.59 -2.75
CA LYS A 81 22.98 7.13 -3.04
C LYS A 81 23.04 7.68 -4.46
N ARG A 82 24.07 8.49 -4.68
CA ARG A 82 24.42 8.96 -6.01
C ARG A 82 24.69 7.78 -6.95
N GLY A 83 23.96 7.74 -8.07
CA GLY A 83 24.12 6.72 -9.10
C GLY A 83 23.31 5.44 -8.87
N GLU A 84 22.51 5.39 -7.81
CA GLU A 84 21.55 4.30 -7.57
C GLU A 84 20.17 4.65 -8.17
N SER A 85 19.18 3.79 -7.92
CA SER A 85 17.85 3.85 -8.56
C SER A 85 17.03 5.09 -8.24
N GLY A 86 17.26 5.76 -7.11
CA GLY A 86 16.55 6.98 -6.72
C GLY A 86 16.89 8.20 -7.59
N GLY A 87 17.98 8.10 -8.37
CA GLY A 87 18.36 9.14 -9.33
C GLY A 87 18.95 10.38 -8.66
N GLY A 88 18.10 11.37 -8.39
CA GLY A 88 18.49 12.68 -7.86
C GLY A 88 18.73 12.69 -6.35
N PRO A 89 19.17 13.82 -5.78
CA PRO A 89 19.12 14.03 -4.33
C PRO A 89 17.66 14.05 -3.85
N ALA A 90 17.44 13.67 -2.60
CA ALA A 90 16.12 13.56 -1.99
C ALA A 90 15.43 14.93 -1.82
N GLU A 91 14.13 15.00 -2.10
CA GLU A 91 13.38 16.27 -2.17
C GLU A 91 13.34 17.03 -0.83
N CYS A 92 13.37 16.35 0.33
CA CYS A 92 13.25 17.03 1.61
C CYS A 92 14.47 17.87 2.02
N ASP A 93 15.69 17.46 1.65
CA ASP A 93 16.93 18.12 2.09
C ASP A 93 17.97 18.36 0.98
N GLY A 94 17.73 17.88 -0.24
CA GLY A 94 18.66 18.02 -1.35
C GLY A 94 19.94 17.20 -1.16
N HIS A 95 19.88 16.09 -0.40
CA HIS A 95 21.02 15.22 -0.15
C HIS A 95 20.83 13.79 -0.70
N PHE A 96 21.96 13.11 -0.92
CA PHE A 96 21.96 11.66 -1.13
C PHE A 96 22.09 10.97 0.22
N HIS A 97 21.50 9.78 0.34
CA HIS A 97 21.49 9.01 1.58
C HIS A 97 22.04 7.60 1.40
N GLY A 98 22.57 7.02 2.48
CA GLY A 98 23.11 5.66 2.48
C GLY A 98 22.02 4.57 2.50
N ASP A 99 22.30 3.43 1.89
CA ASP A 99 21.44 2.22 1.93
C ASP A 99 21.34 1.58 3.32
N ASP A 100 22.14 2.04 4.27
CA ASP A 100 22.13 1.67 5.67
C ASP A 100 21.23 2.57 6.53
N GLU A 101 20.73 3.68 5.99
CA GLU A 101 19.79 4.56 6.67
C GLU A 101 18.35 4.02 6.59
N LEU A 102 17.57 4.10 7.68
CA LEU A 102 16.14 3.76 7.69
C LEU A 102 15.30 4.91 7.13
N ILE A 103 15.20 4.98 5.81
CA ILE A 103 14.57 6.09 5.08
C ILE A 103 13.62 5.61 3.99
N VAL A 104 12.69 6.50 3.62
CA VAL A 104 11.69 6.24 2.57
C VAL A 104 11.37 7.48 1.73
N ALA A 105 10.91 7.23 0.51
CA ALA A 105 10.10 8.12 -0.29
C ALA A 105 8.62 7.71 -0.20
N LEU A 106 7.71 8.69 -0.25
CA LEU A 106 6.27 8.45 -0.26
C LEU A 106 5.67 8.90 -1.59
N SER A 107 4.67 8.16 -2.11
CA SER A 107 3.87 8.64 -3.24
C SER A 107 3.35 10.06 -3.00
N THR A 108 3.27 10.88 -4.05
CA THR A 108 2.91 12.31 -4.02
C THR A 108 1.82 12.71 -3.01
N GLU A 109 0.67 12.01 -3.01
CA GLU A 109 -0.44 12.32 -2.10
C GLU A 109 -0.08 12.10 -0.62
N TRP A 110 0.72 11.07 -0.33
CA TRP A 110 1.20 10.77 1.01
C TRP A 110 2.41 11.62 1.40
N TYR A 111 3.28 11.95 0.45
CA TYR A 111 4.34 12.95 0.66
C TYR A 111 3.75 14.31 1.05
N ALA A 112 2.59 14.64 0.47
CA ALA A 112 1.73 15.75 0.84
C ALA A 112 2.46 17.10 0.82
N HIS A 113 3.15 17.40 -0.29
CA HIS A 113 3.94 18.63 -0.48
C HIS A 113 4.95 18.85 0.65
N GLY A 114 5.69 17.80 1.02
CA GLY A 114 6.73 17.86 2.05
C GLY A 114 6.21 17.92 3.49
N ARG A 115 4.88 17.83 3.73
CA ARG A 115 4.33 17.84 5.10
C ARG A 115 4.83 16.71 5.99
N ARG A 116 5.32 15.62 5.38
CA ARG A 116 5.95 14.49 6.09
C ARG A 116 7.47 14.52 6.10
N CYS A 117 8.12 15.51 5.48
CA CYS A 117 9.57 15.58 5.45
C CYS A 117 10.19 15.48 6.84
N HIS A 118 11.18 14.59 6.96
CA HIS A 118 11.92 14.27 8.18
C HIS A 118 11.09 13.74 9.34
N ARG A 119 9.79 13.49 9.15
CA ARG A 119 8.96 12.76 10.09
C ARG A 119 9.19 11.26 9.92
N ARG A 120 8.87 10.52 10.97
CA ARG A 120 8.91 9.06 10.94
C ARG A 120 7.54 8.52 10.57
N ILE A 121 7.54 7.44 9.80
CA ILE A 121 6.38 6.58 9.60
C ILE A 121 6.70 5.21 10.17
N ARG A 122 5.67 4.54 10.68
CA ARG A 122 5.73 3.16 11.14
C ARG A 122 5.26 2.26 10.01
N ILE A 123 6.12 1.38 9.51
CA ILE A 123 5.84 0.43 8.42
C ILE A 123 5.72 -0.96 9.01
N THR A 124 4.62 -1.65 8.73
CA THR A 124 4.35 -3.02 9.19
C THR A 124 4.22 -3.95 7.99
N SER A 125 5.06 -4.99 7.95
CA SER A 125 5.02 -6.04 6.93
C SER A 125 3.73 -6.85 7.05
N ALA A 126 3.01 -7.01 5.93
CA ALA A 126 1.81 -7.83 5.89
C ALA A 126 2.11 -9.35 5.97
N HIS A 127 3.36 -9.77 5.75
CA HIS A 127 3.74 -11.18 5.74
C HIS A 127 3.87 -11.78 7.14
N HIS A 128 4.49 -11.06 8.07
CA HIS A 128 4.83 -11.57 9.41
C HIS A 128 4.63 -10.54 10.53
N GLY A 129 4.04 -9.37 10.23
CA GLY A 129 3.68 -8.36 11.23
C GLY A 129 4.85 -7.62 11.88
N ARG A 130 6.09 -7.82 11.42
CA ARG A 130 7.24 -7.04 11.92
C ARG A 130 7.07 -5.59 11.49
N THR A 131 7.58 -4.71 12.32
CA THR A 131 7.41 -3.27 12.17
C THR A 131 8.75 -2.57 12.26
N VAL A 132 8.93 -1.49 11.50
CA VAL A 132 10.08 -0.60 11.55
C VAL A 132 9.63 0.85 11.44
N GLU A 133 10.33 1.76 12.10
CA GLU A 133 10.17 3.20 11.86
C GLU A 133 11.23 3.70 10.88
N ALA A 134 10.80 4.43 9.86
CA ALA A 134 11.69 5.02 8.86
C ALA A 134 11.39 6.51 8.67
N ARG A 135 12.43 7.29 8.38
CA ARG A 135 12.32 8.74 8.14
C ARG A 135 11.95 9.01 6.68
N VAL A 136 10.96 9.87 6.46
CA VAL A 136 10.62 10.33 5.11
C VAL A 136 11.66 11.35 4.65
N VAL A 137 12.29 11.10 3.50
CA VAL A 137 13.31 11.97 2.92
C VAL A 137 12.95 12.44 1.51
N ASP A 138 12.04 11.76 0.82
CA ASP A 138 11.83 12.00 -0.60
C ASP A 138 10.37 11.80 -1.05
N GLU A 139 10.09 12.26 -2.27
CA GLU A 139 8.84 12.03 -2.97
C GLU A 139 9.02 10.95 -4.05
N CYS A 140 8.15 9.94 -4.03
CA CYS A 140 7.97 9.04 -5.17
C CYS A 140 6.95 9.68 -6.12
N ASP A 141 7.44 10.49 -7.06
CA ASP A 141 6.63 11.38 -7.90
C ASP A 141 5.68 10.58 -8.81
N SER A 142 4.38 10.64 -8.48
CA SER A 142 3.34 9.91 -9.19
C SER A 142 3.00 10.49 -10.56
N SER A 143 3.44 11.71 -10.85
CA SER A 143 3.38 12.30 -12.19
C SER A 143 4.51 11.83 -13.10
N ARG A 144 5.55 11.19 -12.55
CA ARG A 144 6.75 10.71 -13.27
C ARG A 144 6.92 9.19 -13.26
N GLY A 145 5.83 8.46 -13.05
CA GLY A 145 5.78 7.01 -13.19
C GLY A 145 5.76 6.22 -11.88
N CYS A 146 5.87 6.89 -10.72
CA CYS A 146 5.57 6.21 -9.45
C CYS A 146 4.07 5.94 -9.32
N ARG A 147 3.69 4.83 -8.69
CA ARG A 147 2.27 4.55 -8.39
C ARG A 147 1.82 5.39 -7.18
N HIS A 148 0.51 5.57 -7.00
CA HIS A 148 -0.07 6.38 -5.93
C HIS A 148 -0.07 5.72 -4.53
N ASN A 149 0.40 4.48 -4.42
CA ASN A 149 0.33 3.70 -3.18
C ASN A 149 1.66 3.05 -2.79
N ILE A 150 2.76 3.75 -3.02
CA ILE A 150 4.13 3.29 -2.84
C ILE A 150 4.75 3.89 -1.58
N VAL A 151 5.39 3.03 -0.81
CA VAL A 151 6.43 3.38 0.17
C VAL A 151 7.75 2.90 -0.41
N ASP A 152 8.52 3.80 -1.01
CA ASP A 152 9.76 3.43 -1.68
C ASP A 152 10.90 3.51 -0.67
N SER A 153 11.60 2.42 -0.41
CA SER A 153 12.37 2.28 0.83
C SER A 153 13.80 1.80 0.62
N SER A 154 14.70 2.23 1.50
CA SER A 154 16.09 1.81 1.44
C SER A 154 16.24 0.32 1.75
N PRO A 155 17.34 -0.34 1.29
CA PRO A 155 17.65 -1.70 1.69
C PRO A 155 17.70 -1.93 3.22
N ALA A 156 18.01 -0.90 4.02
CA ALA A 156 17.96 -1.01 5.48
C ALA A 156 16.55 -1.27 6.03
N VAL A 157 15.53 -0.64 5.46
CA VAL A 157 14.13 -0.86 5.86
C VAL A 157 13.72 -2.31 5.59
N TRP A 158 14.09 -2.84 4.43
CA TRP A 158 13.88 -4.24 4.06
C TRP A 158 14.56 -5.20 5.04
N ARG A 159 15.85 -4.98 5.34
CA ARG A 159 16.60 -5.79 6.32
C ARG A 159 15.97 -5.74 7.72
N ALA A 160 15.53 -4.57 8.16
CA ALA A 160 14.91 -4.40 9.49
C ALA A 160 13.56 -5.14 9.60
N LEU A 161 12.81 -5.22 8.51
CA LEU A 161 11.62 -6.05 8.42
C LEU A 161 11.96 -7.54 8.26
N GLY A 162 13.20 -7.88 7.89
CA GLY A 162 13.63 -9.24 7.59
C GLY A 162 13.04 -9.77 6.28
N LEU A 163 12.96 -8.88 5.29
CA LEU A 163 12.49 -9.16 3.95
C LEU A 163 13.69 -9.26 2.99
N ASP A 164 13.49 -10.02 1.91
CA ASP A 164 14.47 -10.18 0.83
C ASP A 164 14.22 -9.13 -0.26
N THR A 165 15.24 -8.33 -0.56
CA THR A 165 15.18 -7.27 -1.57
C THR A 165 15.01 -7.82 -2.99
N ASP A 166 15.38 -9.08 -3.25
CA ASP A 166 15.25 -9.71 -4.57
C ASP A 166 13.78 -9.94 -4.96
N ILE A 167 12.85 -9.86 -3.99
CA ILE A 167 11.39 -9.89 -4.24
C ILE A 167 10.93 -8.61 -4.97
N GLY A 168 11.62 -7.48 -4.77
CA GLY A 168 11.37 -6.19 -5.40
C GLY A 168 10.17 -5.41 -4.84
N GLN A 169 9.07 -6.07 -4.51
CA GLN A 169 7.88 -5.43 -3.92
C GLN A 169 7.11 -6.32 -2.95
N VAL A 170 6.62 -5.74 -1.85
CA VAL A 170 5.79 -6.45 -0.87
C VAL A 170 4.60 -5.62 -0.37
N PRO A 171 3.48 -6.24 0.02
CA PRO A 171 2.40 -5.55 0.72
C PRO A 171 2.82 -5.14 2.15
N VAL A 172 2.51 -3.91 2.53
CA VAL A 172 2.70 -3.37 3.88
C VAL A 172 1.49 -2.55 4.32
N THR A 173 1.46 -2.19 5.60
CA THR A 173 0.67 -1.05 6.07
C THR A 173 1.62 -0.01 6.65
N TRP A 174 1.25 1.26 6.59
CA TRP A 174 2.02 2.31 7.24
C TRP A 174 1.13 3.31 7.99
N SER A 175 1.67 3.95 9.01
CA SER A 175 1.02 5.08 9.69
C SER A 175 2.06 6.14 10.01
N ASP A 176 1.62 7.38 10.22
CA ASP A 176 2.47 8.35 10.93
C ASP A 176 2.88 7.72 12.29
N ALA A 177 4.16 7.89 12.67
CA ALA A 177 4.72 7.37 13.92
C ALA A 177 4.50 8.32 15.10
#